data_AF-A0A9P3UZH7-F1
#
_entry.id   AF-A0A9P3UZH7-F1
#
_cell.length_a   1.000
_cell.length_b   1.000
_cell.length_c   1.000
_cell.angle_alpha   90.00
_cell.angle_beta   90.00
_cell.angle_gamma   90.00
#
_symmetry.space_group_name_H-M   'P 1'
#
loop_
_entity.id
_entity.type
_entity.pdbx_description
1 polymer ?
#
loop_
_entity_poly.entity_id
_entity_poly.type
_entity_poly.pdbx_seq_one_letter_code
_entity_poly.pdbx_strand_id
1 'polypeptide(L)'
;MAAAVLTAAADLFAERGPAATSIRDIAARSKVNHGLVFRHFGTKEQLVGAVLDYIAGDLAALLQSGAAPAVVDRAIDRQMRVWARARLDGYPTEKLQTSFPNVDQWLEQVLPRYGDDTAARLAIANALALQLGWRLFEPMLRSATGLEDLGDAELRSAVVAAAARLTEPD
;
A
#
# COMPACT_ATOMS: atom_id res chain seq x y z
N MET A 1 -21.91 5.50 2.37
CA MET A 1 -21.79 5.83 0.93
C MET A 1 -20.33 6.04 0.52
N ALA A 2 -19.62 7.02 1.11
CA ALA A 2 -18.22 7.29 0.77
C ALA A 2 -17.29 6.06 0.94
N ALA A 3 -17.39 5.34 2.06
CA ALA A 3 -16.57 4.14 2.30
C ALA A 3 -16.73 3.07 1.21
N ALA A 4 -17.97 2.72 0.81
CA ALA A 4 -18.21 1.73 -0.23
C ALA A 4 -17.63 2.13 -1.60
N VAL A 5 -17.65 3.43 -1.92
CA VAL A 5 -17.04 3.96 -3.14
C VAL A 5 -15.51 3.87 -3.07
N LEU A 6 -14.92 4.26 -1.94
CA LEU A 6 -13.47 4.22 -1.72
C LEU A 6 -12.94 2.78 -1.72
N THR A 7 -13.64 1.83 -1.10
CA THR A 7 -13.31 0.40 -1.17
C THR A 7 -13.34 -0.10 -2.60
N ALA A 8 -14.45 0.14 -3.33
CA ALA A 8 -14.58 -0.30 -4.72
C ALA A 8 -13.53 0.33 -5.65
N ALA A 9 -13.20 1.60 -5.44
CA ALA A 9 -12.17 2.31 -6.18
C ALA A 9 -10.77 1.75 -5.87
N ALA A 10 -10.46 1.49 -4.60
CA ALA A 10 -9.20 0.89 -4.19
C ALA A 10 -8.99 -0.50 -4.81
N ASP A 11 -10.01 -1.35 -4.82
CA ASP A 11 -9.94 -2.68 -5.44
C ASP A 11 -9.71 -2.57 -6.95
N LEU A 12 -10.47 -1.70 -7.64
CA LEU A 12 -10.28 -1.42 -9.07
C LEU A 12 -8.88 -0.88 -9.39
N PHE A 13 -8.35 0.01 -8.55
CA PHE A 13 -7.02 0.57 -8.76
C PHE A 13 -5.93 -0.48 -8.51
N ALA A 14 -6.09 -1.37 -7.53
CA ALA A 14 -5.17 -2.48 -7.29
C ALA A 14 -5.17 -3.50 -8.45
N GLU A 15 -6.34 -3.77 -9.02
CA GLU A 15 -6.52 -4.68 -10.16
C GLU A 15 -5.85 -4.15 -11.44
N ARG A 16 -6.13 -2.90 -11.83
CA ARG A 16 -5.79 -2.39 -13.18
C ARG A 16 -5.33 -0.94 -13.25
N GLY A 17 -5.26 -0.24 -12.12
CA GLY A 17 -4.79 1.15 -12.04
C GLY A 17 -5.88 2.20 -12.24
N PRO A 18 -5.65 3.44 -11.78
CA PRO A 18 -6.57 4.55 -11.97
C PRO A 18 -6.85 4.95 -13.42
N ALA A 19 -5.85 4.88 -14.32
CA ALA A 19 -6.01 5.27 -15.72
C ALA A 19 -6.97 4.35 -16.47
N ALA A 20 -6.94 3.05 -16.18
CA ALA A 20 -7.84 2.05 -16.76
C ALA A 20 -9.20 1.94 -16.05
N THR A 21 -9.50 2.81 -15.08
CA THR A 21 -10.71 2.73 -14.27
C THR A 21 -11.55 4.00 -14.39
N SER A 22 -12.77 3.89 -14.92
CA SER A 22 -13.69 5.03 -15.01
C SER A 22 -14.49 5.25 -13.73
N ILE A 23 -15.06 6.46 -13.55
CA ILE A 23 -16.02 6.74 -12.46
C ILE A 23 -17.26 5.84 -12.57
N ARG A 24 -17.67 5.48 -13.79
CA ARG A 24 -18.79 4.58 -14.04
C ARG A 24 -18.51 3.16 -13.52
N ASP A 25 -17.29 2.66 -13.70
CA ASP A 25 -16.89 1.34 -13.18
C ASP A 25 -16.97 1.30 -11.66
N ILE A 26 -16.49 2.36 -11.01
CA ILE A 26 -16.51 2.52 -9.56
C ILE A 26 -17.95 2.58 -9.06
N ALA A 27 -18.80 3.37 -9.70
CA ALA A 27 -20.21 3.50 -9.37
C ALA A 27 -20.95 2.16 -9.51
N ALA A 28 -20.70 1.43 -10.60
CA ALA A 28 -21.27 0.10 -10.82
C ALA A 28 -20.85 -0.90 -9.73
N ARG A 29 -19.56 -0.91 -9.36
CA ARG A 29 -19.02 -1.83 -8.35
C ARG A 29 -19.50 -1.51 -6.94
N SER A 30 -19.57 -0.24 -6.58
CA SER A 30 -20.06 0.23 -5.29
C SER A 30 -21.59 0.30 -5.19
N LYS A 31 -22.31 0.00 -6.29
CA LYS A 31 -23.78 0.07 -6.39
C LYS A 31 -24.33 1.45 -6.01
N VAL A 32 -23.62 2.52 -6.34
CA VAL A 32 -24.06 3.90 -6.13
C VAL A 32 -24.31 4.61 -7.46
N ASN A 33 -25.07 5.71 -7.41
CA ASN A 33 -25.27 6.55 -8.58
C ASN A 33 -23.98 7.27 -8.98
N HIS A 34 -23.59 7.21 -10.26
CA HIS A 34 -22.36 7.84 -10.78
C HIS A 34 -22.29 9.35 -10.52
N GLY A 35 -23.42 10.06 -10.59
CA GLY A 35 -23.48 11.50 -10.33
C GLY A 35 -23.14 11.85 -8.88
N LEU A 36 -23.43 10.95 -7.93
CA LEU A 36 -23.05 11.13 -6.53
C LEU A 36 -21.55 10.96 -6.32
N VAL A 37 -20.90 10.05 -7.06
CA VAL A 37 -19.43 9.88 -6.99
C VAL A 37 -18.75 11.15 -7.50
N PHE A 38 -19.13 11.63 -8.67
CA PHE A 38 -18.56 12.85 -9.25
C PHE A 38 -18.79 14.07 -8.36
N ARG A 39 -20.01 14.25 -7.83
CA ARG A 39 -20.33 15.36 -6.93
C ARG A 39 -19.52 15.32 -5.63
N HIS A 40 -19.22 14.13 -5.10
CA HIS A 40 -18.53 13.99 -3.82
C HIS A 40 -17.02 14.17 -3.93
N PHE A 41 -16.40 13.58 -4.96
CA PHE A 41 -14.94 13.57 -5.08
C PHE A 41 -14.40 14.59 -6.08
N GLY A 42 -15.24 15.18 -6.95
CA GLY A 42 -14.79 16.12 -7.97
C GLY A 42 -14.01 15.42 -9.08
N THR A 43 -12.70 15.65 -9.13
CA THR A 43 -11.84 15.12 -10.20
C THR A 43 -11.38 13.68 -9.96
N LYS A 44 -10.84 13.07 -11.02
CA LYS A 44 -10.22 11.75 -10.90
C LYS A 44 -8.98 11.79 -10.00
N GLU A 45 -8.14 12.83 -10.08
CA GLU A 45 -6.99 12.97 -9.18
C GLU A 45 -7.42 13.10 -7.71
N GLN A 46 -8.46 13.89 -7.42
CA GLN A 46 -9.00 14.03 -6.07
C GLN A 46 -9.52 12.69 -5.52
N LEU A 47 -10.19 11.89 -6.35
CA LEU A 47 -10.60 10.54 -5.99
C LEU A 47 -9.39 9.62 -5.74
N VAL A 48 -8.33 9.71 -6.54
CA VAL A 48 -7.10 8.92 -6.30
C VAL A 48 -6.49 9.29 -4.95
N GLY A 49 -6.34 10.58 -4.64
CA GLY A 49 -5.85 11.03 -3.32
C GLY A 49 -6.72 10.52 -2.18
N ALA A 50 -8.03 10.66 -2.28
CA ALA A 50 -8.97 10.16 -1.28
C ALA A 50 -8.87 8.64 -1.07
N VAL A 51 -8.62 7.87 -2.13
CA VAL A 51 -8.39 6.42 -2.04
C VAL A 51 -7.06 6.10 -1.35
N LEU A 52 -5.97 6.81 -1.67
CA LEU A 52 -4.67 6.61 -1.05
C LEU A 52 -4.71 6.90 0.46
N ASP A 53 -5.34 8.02 0.86
CA ASP A 53 -5.50 8.36 2.28
C ASP A 53 -6.41 7.34 2.99
N TYR A 54 -7.50 6.90 2.34
CA TYR A 54 -8.42 5.90 2.89
C TYR A 54 -7.73 4.56 3.19
N ILE A 55 -6.97 4.01 2.24
CA ILE A 55 -6.32 2.71 2.42
C ILE A 55 -5.15 2.78 3.42
N ALA A 56 -4.45 3.91 3.49
CA ALA A 56 -3.41 4.11 4.50
C ALA A 56 -4.00 4.17 5.92
N GLY A 57 -5.14 4.87 6.09
CA GLY A 57 -5.87 4.89 7.35
C GLY A 57 -6.41 3.52 7.76
N ASP A 58 -6.97 2.77 6.81
CA ASP A 58 -7.46 1.41 7.04
C ASP A 58 -6.34 0.47 7.49
N LEU A 59 -5.17 0.52 6.82
CA LEU A 59 -4.00 -0.25 7.23
C LEU A 59 -3.52 0.13 8.64
N ALA A 60 -3.43 1.42 8.95
CA ALA A 60 -3.01 1.87 10.28
C ALA A 60 -3.97 1.38 11.37
N ALA A 61 -5.28 1.45 11.13
CA ALA A 61 -6.29 0.93 12.06
C ALA A 61 -6.14 -0.60 12.27
N LEU A 62 -5.89 -1.36 11.19
CA LEU A 62 -5.66 -2.80 11.28
C LEU A 62 -4.42 -3.13 12.13
N LEU A 63 -3.32 -2.41 11.92
CA LEU A 63 -2.09 -2.56 12.71
C LEU A 63 -2.32 -2.25 14.19
N GLN A 64 -3.06 -1.19 14.51
CA GLN A 64 -3.39 -0.82 15.89
C GLN A 64 -4.34 -1.82 16.58
N SER A 65 -5.27 -2.40 15.82
CA SER A 65 -6.25 -3.35 16.37
C SER A 65 -5.66 -4.73 16.71
N GLY A 66 -4.42 -5.02 16.32
CA GLY A 66 -3.83 -6.35 16.44
C GLY A 66 -4.53 -7.36 15.51
N ALA A 67 -5.00 -6.92 14.35
CA ALA A 67 -5.64 -7.79 13.36
C ALA A 67 -4.75 -8.97 12.98
N ALA A 68 -5.36 -10.08 12.56
CA ALA A 68 -4.63 -11.28 12.16
C ALA A 68 -3.58 -10.96 11.07
N PRO A 69 -2.37 -11.54 11.12
CA PRO A 69 -1.28 -11.20 10.19
C PRO A 69 -1.68 -11.30 8.71
N ALA A 70 -2.49 -12.30 8.34
CA ALA A 70 -2.97 -12.47 6.97
C ALA A 70 -3.91 -11.35 6.50
N VAL A 71 -4.64 -10.69 7.41
CA VAL A 71 -5.50 -9.55 7.09
C VAL A 71 -4.63 -8.32 6.83
N VAL A 72 -3.66 -8.06 7.71
CA VAL A 72 -2.69 -6.96 7.57
C VAL A 72 -1.90 -7.10 6.28
N ASP A 73 -1.39 -8.31 5.97
CA ASP A 73 -0.60 -8.56 4.76
C ASP A 73 -1.39 -8.27 3.48
N ARG A 74 -2.68 -8.66 3.42
CA ARG A 74 -3.55 -8.31 2.29
C ARG A 74 -3.79 -6.81 2.16
N ALA A 75 -3.93 -6.11 3.28
CA ALA A 75 -4.11 -4.65 3.28
C ALA A 75 -2.83 -3.94 2.79
N ILE A 76 -1.64 -4.40 3.22
CA ILE A 76 -0.35 -3.91 2.74
C ILE A 76 -0.21 -4.15 1.23
N ASP A 77 -0.49 -5.37 0.75
CA ASP A 77 -0.43 -5.70 -0.68
C ASP A 77 -1.34 -4.78 -1.51
N ARG A 78 -2.60 -4.61 -1.08
CA ARG A 78 -3.54 -3.70 -1.76
C ARG A 78 -3.02 -2.27 -1.78
N GLN A 79 -2.57 -1.73 -0.65
CA GLN A 79 -2.02 -0.37 -0.56
C GLN A 79 -0.83 -0.18 -1.50
N MET A 80 0.12 -1.11 -1.50
CA MET A 80 1.31 -1.03 -2.35
C MET A 80 0.96 -1.11 -3.84
N ARG A 81 0.02 -1.99 -4.24
CA ARG A 81 -0.43 -2.09 -5.64
C ARG A 81 -1.13 -0.82 -6.11
N VAL A 82 -2.03 -0.26 -5.31
CA VAL A 82 -2.72 1.00 -5.65
C VAL A 82 -1.70 2.13 -5.81
N TRP A 83 -0.78 2.27 -4.85
CA TRP A 83 0.23 3.33 -4.88
C TRP A 83 1.15 3.20 -6.11
N ALA A 84 1.68 1.99 -6.37
CA ALA A 84 2.56 1.73 -7.49
C ALA A 84 1.88 1.98 -8.84
N ARG A 85 0.65 1.46 -9.04
CA ARG A 85 -0.09 1.67 -10.29
C ARG A 85 -0.48 3.12 -10.49
N ALA A 86 -0.95 3.82 -9.45
CA ALA A 86 -1.24 5.25 -9.54
C ALA A 86 0.01 6.04 -9.97
N ARG A 87 1.18 5.71 -9.40
CA ARG A 87 2.44 6.37 -9.75
C ARG A 87 2.87 6.08 -11.19
N LEU A 88 2.72 4.84 -11.65
CA LEU A 88 3.03 4.42 -13.02
C LEU A 88 2.05 5.01 -14.05
N ASP A 89 0.80 5.24 -13.66
CA ASP A 89 -0.22 5.93 -14.46
C ASP A 89 0.01 7.46 -14.53
N GLY A 90 1.07 7.97 -13.88
CA GLY A 90 1.46 9.38 -13.94
C GLY A 90 0.82 10.27 -12.87
N TYR A 91 0.11 9.72 -11.89
CA TYR A 91 -0.41 10.51 -10.77
C TYR A 91 0.73 10.89 -9.82
N PRO A 92 0.78 12.14 -9.33
CA PRO A 92 1.77 12.59 -8.35
C PRO A 92 1.39 12.09 -6.94
N THR A 93 1.58 10.80 -6.69
CA THR A 93 1.13 10.12 -5.46
C THR A 93 1.70 10.77 -4.19
N GLU A 94 2.91 11.32 -4.26
CA GLU A 94 3.57 12.05 -3.18
C GLU A 94 2.91 13.39 -2.84
N LYS A 95 2.13 13.96 -3.76
CA LYS A 95 1.33 15.18 -3.53
C LYS A 95 -0.11 14.86 -3.17
N LEU A 96 -0.62 13.70 -3.62
CA LEU A 96 -2.00 13.29 -3.43
C LEU A 96 -2.23 12.57 -2.10
N GLN A 97 -1.28 11.75 -1.67
CA GLN A 97 -1.33 11.14 -0.34
C GLN A 97 -0.73 12.11 0.67
N THR A 98 -1.57 12.60 1.57
CA THR A 98 -1.20 13.69 2.49
C THR A 98 -0.73 13.18 3.85
N SER A 99 -0.95 11.89 4.15
CA SER A 99 -0.56 11.25 5.40
C SER A 99 -0.09 9.81 5.18
N PHE A 100 0.88 9.37 5.98
CA PHE A 100 1.44 8.02 5.96
C PHE A 100 1.34 7.37 7.36
N PRO A 101 0.13 7.23 7.92
CA PRO A 101 -0.05 6.85 9.33
C PRO A 101 0.55 5.48 9.67
N ASN A 102 0.55 4.55 8.72
CA ASN A 102 1.19 3.23 8.90
C ASN A 102 2.73 3.32 8.93
N VAL A 103 3.33 4.33 8.27
CA VAL A 103 4.78 4.61 8.35
C VAL A 103 5.09 5.37 9.63
N ASP A 104 4.25 6.33 10.01
CA ASP A 104 4.38 7.08 11.27
C ASP A 104 4.38 6.13 12.47
N GLN A 105 3.46 5.17 12.50
CA GLN A 105 3.42 4.12 13.54
C GLN A 105 4.69 3.28 13.57
N TRP A 106 5.31 3.02 12.41
CA TRP A 106 6.56 2.26 12.36
C TRP A 106 7.75 3.12 12.82
N LEU A 107 7.80 4.39 12.42
CA LEU A 107 8.77 5.37 12.88
C LEU A 107 8.76 5.49 14.41
N GLU A 108 7.58 5.58 15.03
CA GLU A 108 7.43 5.63 16.50
C GLU A 108 8.09 4.42 17.20
N GLN A 109 8.08 3.25 16.56
CA GLN A 109 8.66 2.02 17.13
C GLN A 109 10.17 1.89 16.89
N VAL A 110 10.66 2.43 15.77
CA VAL A 110 12.05 2.26 15.34
C VAL A 110 12.93 3.42 15.81
N LEU A 111 12.45 4.67 15.77
CA LEU A 111 13.21 5.86 16.15
C LEU A 111 13.90 5.72 17.53
N PRO A 112 13.23 5.22 18.59
CA PRO A 112 13.87 5.10 19.92
C PRO A 112 15.06 4.13 19.97
N ARG A 113 15.26 3.29 18.95
CA ARG A 113 16.37 2.32 18.88
C ARG A 113 17.63 2.92 18.27
N TYR A 114 17.53 4.10 17.66
CA TYR A 114 18.62 4.76 16.98
C TYR A 114 19.03 6.03 17.73
N GLY A 115 20.32 6.38 17.68
CA GLY A 115 20.83 7.67 18.15
C GLY A 115 20.74 8.79 17.11
N ASP A 116 20.37 8.46 15.87
CA ASP A 116 20.20 9.39 14.75
C ASP A 116 18.89 9.09 14.00
N ASP A 117 18.00 10.09 13.97
CA ASP A 117 16.72 10.03 13.27
C ASP A 117 16.89 9.76 11.76
N THR A 118 17.97 10.25 11.15
CA THR A 118 18.20 10.08 9.71
C THR A 118 18.51 8.61 9.40
N ALA A 119 19.38 7.98 10.20
CA ALA A 119 19.67 6.55 10.10
C ALA A 119 18.41 5.69 10.25
N ALA A 120 17.56 5.96 11.25
CA ALA A 120 16.30 5.24 11.45
C ALA A 120 15.34 5.38 10.25
N ARG A 121 15.23 6.58 9.68
CA ARG A 121 14.38 6.85 8.51
C ARG A 121 14.89 6.14 7.26
N LEU A 122 16.21 6.11 7.05
CA LEU A 122 16.83 5.37 5.94
C LEU A 122 16.62 3.85 6.10
N ALA A 123 16.77 3.32 7.30
CA ALA A 123 16.50 1.93 7.64
C ALA A 123 15.06 1.52 7.27
N ILE A 124 14.07 2.32 7.70
CA ILE A 124 12.66 2.10 7.33
C ILE A 124 12.44 2.21 5.82
N ALA A 125 13.02 3.22 5.16
CA ALA A 125 12.88 3.39 3.72
C ALA A 125 13.42 2.19 2.94
N ASN A 126 14.58 1.65 3.34
CA ASN A 126 15.17 0.45 2.76
C ASN A 126 14.29 -0.79 2.98
N ALA A 127 13.75 -0.96 4.20
CA ALA A 127 12.86 -2.07 4.52
C ALA A 127 11.55 -2.00 3.71
N LEU A 128 10.97 -0.81 3.53
CA LEU A 128 9.81 -0.58 2.66
C LEU A 128 10.13 -0.89 1.20
N ALA A 129 11.28 -0.43 0.69
CA ALA A 129 11.70 -0.66 -0.69
C ALA A 129 11.89 -2.16 -0.99
N LEU A 130 12.52 -2.90 -0.07
CA LEU A 130 12.67 -4.36 -0.17
C LEU A 130 11.31 -5.05 -0.24
N GLN A 131 10.40 -4.70 0.67
CA GLN A 131 9.06 -5.28 0.72
C GLN A 131 8.24 -4.96 -0.54
N LEU A 132 8.35 -3.74 -1.06
CA LEU A 132 7.71 -3.33 -2.30
C LEU A 132 8.26 -4.11 -3.50
N GLY A 133 9.59 -4.26 -3.56
CA GLY A 133 10.28 -5.02 -4.59
C GLY A 133 9.77 -6.46 -4.68
N TRP A 134 9.72 -7.16 -3.54
CA TRP A 134 9.18 -8.52 -3.50
C TRP A 134 7.71 -8.56 -3.93
N ARG A 135 6.83 -7.72 -3.37
CA ARG A 135 5.39 -7.81 -3.68
C ARG A 135 5.02 -7.51 -5.15
N LEU A 136 5.75 -6.60 -5.80
CA LEU A 136 5.46 -6.22 -7.19
C LEU A 136 6.16 -7.13 -8.20
N PHE A 137 7.33 -7.66 -7.86
CA PHE A 137 8.19 -8.37 -8.80
C PHE A 137 8.42 -9.84 -8.42
N GLU A 138 7.69 -10.40 -7.44
CA GLU A 138 7.87 -11.78 -6.97
C GLU A 138 7.99 -12.83 -8.10
N PRO A 139 7.09 -12.88 -9.11
CA PRO A 139 7.21 -13.89 -10.17
C PRO A 139 8.53 -13.77 -10.95
N MET A 140 8.94 -12.53 -11.23
CA MET A 140 10.21 -12.24 -11.90
C MET A 140 11.40 -12.57 -11.00
N LEU A 141 11.36 -12.17 -9.72
CA LEU A 141 12.43 -12.42 -8.76
C LEU A 141 12.64 -13.92 -8.53
N ARG A 142 11.56 -14.69 -8.38
CA ARG A 142 11.63 -16.16 -8.26
C ARG A 142 12.29 -16.76 -9.49
N SER A 143 11.80 -16.41 -10.68
CA SER A 143 12.35 -16.94 -11.93
C SER A 143 13.80 -16.52 -12.19
N ALA A 144 14.17 -15.28 -11.85
CA ALA A 144 15.51 -14.76 -12.08
C ALA A 144 16.56 -15.32 -11.09
N THR A 145 16.13 -15.86 -9.95
CA THR A 145 17.02 -16.32 -8.88
C THR A 145 16.99 -17.82 -8.62
N GLY A 146 16.13 -18.57 -9.33
CA GLY A 146 16.00 -20.03 -9.16
C GLY A 146 15.21 -20.43 -7.91
N LEU A 147 14.22 -19.60 -7.50
CA LEU A 147 13.39 -19.81 -6.30
C LEU A 147 11.95 -20.24 -6.66
N GLU A 148 11.72 -20.82 -7.83
CA GLU A 148 10.39 -21.22 -8.31
C GLU A 148 9.74 -22.30 -7.42
N ASP A 149 10.55 -23.19 -6.84
CA ASP A 149 10.08 -24.29 -5.98
C ASP A 149 9.93 -23.88 -4.50
N LEU A 150 10.31 -22.64 -4.14
CA LEU A 150 10.24 -22.16 -2.76
C LEU A 150 8.79 -21.86 -2.36
N GLY A 151 8.30 -22.50 -1.29
CA GLY A 151 6.93 -22.30 -0.82
C GLY A 151 6.62 -20.86 -0.39
N ASP A 152 5.39 -20.40 -0.63
CA ASP A 152 4.98 -19.00 -0.37
C ASP A 152 5.15 -18.57 1.09
N ALA A 153 4.87 -19.48 2.03
CA ALA A 153 5.03 -19.19 3.46
C ALA A 153 6.51 -19.02 3.84
N GLU A 154 7.38 -19.83 3.25
CA GLU A 154 8.83 -19.76 3.47
C GLU A 154 9.41 -18.47 2.86
N LEU A 155 9.03 -18.16 1.62
CA LEU A 155 9.42 -16.90 0.97
C LEU A 155 8.98 -15.70 1.81
N ARG A 156 7.70 -15.65 2.22
CA ARG A 156 7.17 -14.55 3.03
C ARG A 156 7.94 -14.38 4.33
N SER A 157 8.22 -15.48 5.03
CA SER A 157 9.02 -15.46 6.26
C SER A 157 10.43 -14.91 6.02
N ALA A 158 11.09 -15.32 4.94
CA ALA A 158 12.43 -14.85 4.58
C ALA A 158 12.45 -13.34 4.27
N VAL A 159 11.47 -12.85 3.51
CA VAL A 159 11.34 -11.42 3.16
C VAL A 159 11.06 -10.57 4.39
N VAL A 160 10.15 -11.01 5.27
CA VAL A 160 9.85 -10.31 6.53
C VAL A 160 11.08 -10.26 7.43
N ALA A 161 11.81 -11.38 7.57
CA ALA A 161 13.03 -11.41 8.37
C ALA A 161 14.13 -10.50 7.79
N ALA A 162 14.26 -10.43 6.47
CA ALA A 162 15.20 -9.51 5.82
C ALA A 162 14.83 -8.05 6.05
N ALA A 163 13.55 -7.69 5.95
CA ALA A 163 13.07 -6.35 6.25
C ALA A 163 13.25 -5.97 7.73
N ALA A 164 13.06 -6.92 8.66
CA ALA A 164 13.27 -6.69 10.08
C ALA A 164 14.73 -6.34 10.39
N ARG A 165 15.69 -7.10 9.84
CA ARG A 165 17.13 -6.82 9.99
C ARG A 165 17.53 -5.43 9.49
N LEU A 166 16.91 -4.95 8.41
CA LEU A 166 17.17 -3.60 7.88
C LEU A 166 16.74 -2.48 8.83
N THR A 167 15.93 -2.77 9.86
CA THR A 167 15.46 -1.80 10.87
C THR A 167 16.07 -2.00 12.25
N GLU A 168 17.07 -2.87 12.34
CA GLU A 168 17.91 -2.99 13.53
C GLU A 168 19.13 -2.06 13.37
N PRO A 169 19.53 -1.34 14.42
CA PRO A 169 20.78 -0.57 14.39
C PRO A 169 21.97 -1.53 14.30
N ASP A 170 23.01 -1.10 13.57
CA ASP A 170 24.29 -1.81 13.46
C ASP A 170 25.05 -1.90 14.79
#